data_AF-A0AAD6JQV6-F1
#
_entry.id   AF-A0AAD6JQV6-F1
#
_cell.length_a   1.000
_cell.length_b   1.000
_cell.length_c   1.000
_cell.angle_alpha   90.00
_cell.angle_beta   90.00
_cell.angle_gamma   90.00
#
_symmetry.space_group_name_H-M   'P 1'
#
loop_
_entity.id
_entity.type
_entity.pdbx_description
1 polymer ?
#
loop_
_entity_poly.entity_id
_entity_poly.type
_entity_poly.pdbx_seq_one_letter_code
_entity_poly.pdbx_strand_id
1 'polypeptide(L)'
;MDMKIAPANDDHPSHDVYQGQMFVKEVYETLRASPQWNETLLVITYDEHGGFYDHVATPVSGVPSPDGIVGPEPFLFKFDRLGVRVPTIVVSPWIEKGTVVHGPNGSPFSTSEYEHSSIPATVKKLFNMSSPFLTKRDEWAGTFEGILQTRTEPRTDCPGYSPNSFSRLSSFCFLLTVCVLSSSPLNRETTTSNSGQEERAE
;
A
#
# COMPACT_ATOMS: atom_id res chain seq x y z
N MET A 1 -10.23 21.72 -10.89
CA MET A 1 -11.34 22.69 -10.85
C MET A 1 -12.61 21.89 -10.95
N ASP A 2 -13.44 21.89 -9.90
CA ASP A 2 -14.79 21.32 -9.97
C ASP A 2 -15.58 22.01 -11.09
N MET A 3 -15.86 21.27 -12.16
CA MET A 3 -16.77 21.74 -13.18
C MET A 3 -18.19 21.52 -12.66
N LYS A 4 -19.05 22.53 -12.72
CA LYS A 4 -20.47 22.42 -12.32
C LYS A 4 -21.26 21.31 -13.03
N ILE A 5 -20.70 20.72 -14.10
CA ILE A 5 -21.32 19.74 -14.98
C ILE A 5 -20.95 18.31 -14.57
N ALA A 6 -19.81 18.10 -13.90
CA ALA A 6 -19.40 16.79 -13.36
C ALA A 6 -18.52 17.02 -12.12
N PRO A 7 -18.94 16.53 -10.93
CA PRO A 7 -18.12 16.66 -9.73
C PRO A 7 -16.83 15.86 -9.90
N ALA A 8 -15.72 16.37 -9.38
CA ALA A 8 -14.49 15.59 -9.34
C ALA A 8 -14.63 14.40 -8.35
N ASN A 9 -13.93 13.32 -8.66
CA ASN A 9 -14.03 12.03 -7.98
C ASN A 9 -12.63 11.40 -7.73
N ASP A 10 -11.64 12.26 -7.51
CA ASP A 10 -10.22 11.91 -7.36
C ASP A 10 -9.74 11.93 -5.90
N ASP A 11 -10.67 12.09 -4.94
CA ASP A 11 -10.40 12.30 -3.50
C ASP A 11 -9.51 13.53 -3.18
N HIS A 12 -9.20 14.39 -4.15
CA HIS A 12 -8.33 15.54 -3.94
C HIS A 12 -9.07 16.68 -3.19
N PRO A 13 -8.48 17.31 -2.17
CA PRO A 13 -9.08 18.49 -1.53
C PRO A 13 -9.32 19.64 -2.53
N SER A 14 -10.48 20.28 -2.59
CA SER A 14 -11.62 20.27 -1.66
C SER A 14 -12.82 19.45 -2.18
N HIS A 15 -12.58 18.50 -3.08
CA HIS A 15 -13.63 17.68 -3.67
C HIS A 15 -14.26 16.74 -2.63
N ASP A 16 -15.49 16.31 -2.91
CA ASP A 16 -16.24 15.42 -2.02
C ASP A 16 -15.70 13.98 -2.11
N VAL A 17 -15.09 13.51 -1.01
CA VAL A 17 -14.58 12.14 -0.86
C VAL A 17 -15.65 11.09 -1.15
N TYR A 18 -16.94 11.40 -0.91
CA TYR A 18 -18.01 10.47 -1.28
C TYR A 18 -18.00 10.14 -2.77
N GLN A 19 -17.74 11.12 -3.65
CA GLN A 19 -17.69 10.90 -5.09
C GLN A 19 -16.49 10.03 -5.48
N GLY A 20 -15.33 10.23 -4.86
CA GLY A 20 -14.16 9.40 -5.10
C GLY A 20 -14.35 7.95 -4.63
N GLN A 21 -14.95 7.75 -3.46
CA GLN A 21 -15.27 6.40 -2.97
C GLN A 21 -16.36 5.71 -3.82
N MET A 22 -17.32 6.46 -4.35
CA MET A 22 -18.29 5.93 -5.32
C MET A 22 -17.61 5.48 -6.61
N PHE A 23 -16.64 6.24 -7.11
CA PHE A 23 -15.86 5.87 -8.29
C PHE A 23 -15.03 4.60 -8.05
N VAL A 24 -14.34 4.50 -6.92
CA VAL A 24 -13.59 3.28 -6.53
C VAL A 24 -14.52 2.06 -6.46
N LYS A 25 -15.71 2.22 -5.88
CA LYS A 25 -16.74 1.17 -5.82
C LYS A 25 -17.18 0.74 -7.23
N GLU A 26 -17.47 1.68 -8.11
CA GLU A 26 -17.90 1.40 -9.49
C GLU A 26 -16.83 0.60 -10.28
N VAL A 27 -15.56 1.01 -10.17
CA VAL A 27 -14.43 0.29 -10.79
C VAL A 27 -14.33 -1.12 -10.24
N TYR A 28 -14.35 -1.28 -8.91
CA TYR A 28 -14.29 -2.59 -8.28
C TYR A 28 -15.44 -3.51 -8.71
N GLU A 29 -16.69 -3.01 -8.71
CA GLU A 29 -17.85 -3.82 -9.10
C GLU A 29 -17.81 -4.22 -10.57
N THR A 30 -17.35 -3.32 -11.44
CA THR A 30 -17.15 -3.59 -12.87
C THR A 30 -16.13 -4.71 -13.08
N LEU A 31 -14.98 -4.62 -12.41
CA LEU A 31 -13.94 -5.66 -12.49
C LEU A 31 -14.42 -6.98 -11.88
N ARG A 32 -15.16 -6.93 -10.77
CA ARG A 32 -15.67 -8.12 -10.08
C ARG A 32 -16.72 -8.88 -10.90
N ALA A 33 -17.53 -8.17 -11.67
CA ALA A 33 -18.52 -8.73 -12.58
C ALA A 33 -17.92 -9.25 -13.90
N SER A 34 -16.67 -8.88 -14.21
CA SER A 34 -15.98 -9.32 -15.42
C SER A 34 -15.68 -10.82 -15.39
N PRO A 35 -15.78 -11.53 -16.54
CA PRO A 35 -15.29 -12.91 -16.66
C PRO A 35 -13.78 -13.03 -16.36
N GLN A 36 -13.03 -11.92 -16.43
CA GLN A 36 -11.59 -11.86 -16.15
C GLN A 36 -11.26 -11.61 -14.67
N TRP A 37 -12.25 -11.64 -13.77
CA TRP A 37 -12.02 -11.38 -12.34
C TRP A 37 -10.91 -12.25 -11.74
N ASN A 38 -10.87 -13.53 -12.11
CA ASN A 38 -9.84 -14.47 -11.66
C ASN A 38 -8.44 -14.21 -12.26
N GLU A 39 -8.32 -13.27 -13.19
CA GLU A 39 -7.06 -12.85 -13.82
C GLU A 39 -6.74 -11.38 -13.50
N THR A 40 -7.48 -10.78 -12.56
CA THR A 40 -7.38 -9.34 -12.25
C THR A 40 -6.60 -9.08 -10.96
N LEU A 41 -5.71 -8.09 -11.03
CA LEU A 41 -5.12 -7.41 -9.89
C LEU A 41 -5.52 -5.93 -9.94
N LEU A 42 -6.38 -5.49 -9.01
CA LEU A 42 -6.71 -4.09 -8.84
C LEU A 42 -5.82 -3.48 -7.76
N VAL A 43 -5.04 -2.46 -8.12
CA VAL A 43 -4.23 -1.67 -7.19
C VAL A 43 -4.84 -0.28 -7.09
N ILE A 44 -5.30 0.09 -5.90
CA ILE A 44 -5.79 1.43 -5.58
C ILE A 44 -4.71 2.10 -4.74
N THR A 45 -4.15 3.19 -5.24
CA THR A 45 -3.10 3.96 -4.55
C THR A 45 -3.33 5.46 -4.78
N TYR A 46 -2.62 6.27 -4.02
CA TYR A 46 -2.71 7.72 -4.06
C TYR A 46 -1.35 8.29 -4.49
N ASP A 47 -1.36 9.40 -5.21
CA ASP A 47 -0.15 10.08 -5.66
C ASP A 47 0.59 10.78 -4.50
N GLU A 48 -0.18 11.31 -3.54
CA GLU A 48 0.34 11.94 -2.33
C GLU A 48 -0.43 11.62 -1.04
N HIS A 49 0.09 12.09 0.09
CA HIS A 49 -0.42 11.84 1.43
C HIS A 49 -1.48 12.86 1.89
N GLY A 50 -1.77 13.89 1.08
CA GLY A 50 -2.77 14.93 1.37
C GLY A 50 -2.39 15.93 2.47
N GLY A 51 -1.13 15.98 2.90
CA GLY A 51 -0.63 17.00 3.85
C GLY A 51 -0.91 16.71 5.34
N PHE A 52 -1.56 15.59 5.67
CA PHE A 52 -1.82 15.19 7.05
C PHE A 52 -0.58 14.56 7.71
N TYR A 53 -0.49 14.66 9.04
CA TYR A 53 0.61 14.07 9.79
C TYR A 53 0.59 12.53 9.69
N ASP A 54 1.74 11.95 9.37
CA ASP A 54 2.02 10.51 9.51
C ASP A 54 3.10 10.30 10.58
N HIS A 55 2.87 9.34 11.48
CA HIS A 55 3.77 9.03 12.59
C HIS A 55 4.99 8.19 12.18
N VAL A 56 4.97 7.57 11.01
CA VAL A 56 6.07 6.72 10.53
C VAL A 56 7.10 7.58 9.82
N ALA A 57 8.34 7.52 10.32
CA ALA A 57 9.47 8.17 9.67
C ALA A 57 9.69 7.59 8.27
N THR A 58 10.01 8.45 7.30
CA THR A 58 10.18 8.00 5.92
C THR A 58 11.47 7.18 5.77
N PRO A 59 11.44 6.08 4.99
CA PRO A 59 12.64 5.30 4.72
C PRO A 59 13.72 6.12 4.00
N VAL A 60 14.94 6.05 4.51
CA VAL A 60 16.14 6.72 3.97
C VAL A 60 17.30 5.76 3.71
N SER A 61 17.23 4.54 4.24
CA SER A 61 18.34 3.58 4.15
C SER A 61 18.29 2.82 2.84
N GLY A 62 19.37 2.85 2.07
CA GLY A 62 19.52 2.06 0.85
C GLY A 62 18.57 2.44 -0.29
N VAL A 63 17.92 3.60 -0.22
CA VAL A 63 16.98 4.11 -1.23
C VAL A 63 17.78 4.74 -2.39
N PRO A 64 17.88 4.09 -3.57
CA PRO A 64 18.77 4.57 -4.64
C PRO A 64 18.23 5.83 -5.33
N SER A 65 19.02 6.84 -5.64
CA SER A 65 18.57 7.88 -6.58
C SER A 65 18.18 7.22 -7.91
N PRO A 66 17.02 7.56 -8.54
CA PRO A 66 16.51 6.84 -9.70
C PRO A 66 17.57 6.67 -10.80
N ASP A 67 18.16 7.78 -11.24
CA ASP A 67 19.24 7.80 -12.25
C ASP A 67 20.38 8.76 -11.89
N GLY A 68 20.56 9.04 -10.58
CA GLY A 68 21.53 10.04 -10.11
C GLY A 68 21.13 11.49 -10.42
N ILE A 69 19.88 11.70 -10.83
CA ILE A 69 19.30 13.03 -11.07
C ILE A 69 19.12 13.73 -9.72
N VAL A 70 19.54 14.99 -9.68
CA VAL A 70 19.37 15.87 -8.52
C VAL A 70 18.41 17.01 -8.87
N GLY A 71 17.70 17.50 -7.86
CA GLY A 71 16.87 18.69 -7.99
C GLY A 71 17.69 19.95 -8.32
N PRO A 72 17.04 21.04 -8.73
CA PRO A 72 17.72 22.28 -9.04
C PRO A 72 18.37 22.94 -7.80
N GLU A 73 19.25 23.89 -8.04
CA GLU A 73 19.75 24.80 -7.01
C GLU A 73 18.60 25.59 -6.34
N PRO A 74 18.75 25.97 -5.06
CA PRO A 74 19.92 25.80 -4.20
C PRO A 74 19.97 24.46 -3.44
N PHE A 75 18.93 23.62 -3.55
CA PHE A 75 18.75 22.49 -2.64
C PHE A 75 19.38 21.18 -3.11
N LEU A 76 19.55 21.01 -4.43
CA LEU A 76 20.22 19.84 -5.03
C LEU A 76 19.72 18.50 -4.46
N PHE A 77 18.39 18.38 -4.31
CA PHE A 77 17.75 17.24 -3.67
C PHE A 77 18.05 15.94 -4.44
N LYS A 78 18.64 14.94 -3.78
CA LYS A 78 19.22 13.76 -4.44
C LYS A 78 18.21 12.67 -4.81
N PHE A 79 16.99 12.76 -4.29
CA PHE A 79 15.98 11.70 -4.40
C PHE A 79 16.52 10.36 -3.87
N ASP A 80 17.29 10.37 -2.79
CA ASP A 80 17.87 9.18 -2.11
C ASP A 80 17.09 8.81 -0.85
N ARG A 81 15.79 9.13 -0.83
CA ARG A 81 14.83 8.85 0.25
C ARG A 81 13.42 8.74 -0.29
N LEU A 82 12.53 8.12 0.49
CA LEU A 82 11.10 8.09 0.19
C LEU A 82 10.37 9.29 0.81
N GLY A 83 9.20 9.57 0.24
CA GLY A 83 8.22 10.52 0.77
C GLY A 83 7.39 9.94 1.91
N VAL A 84 6.41 10.72 2.35
CA VAL A 84 5.39 10.28 3.32
C VAL A 84 4.59 9.13 2.73
N ARG A 85 4.12 8.22 3.58
CA ARG A 85 3.31 7.09 3.16
C ARG A 85 2.01 7.55 2.50
N VAL A 86 1.59 6.77 1.51
CA VAL A 86 0.27 6.87 0.89
C VAL A 86 -0.50 5.58 1.17
N PRO A 87 -1.83 5.63 1.33
CA PRO A 87 -2.61 4.42 1.47
C PRO A 87 -2.55 3.62 0.16
N THR A 88 -2.46 2.30 0.27
CA THR A 88 -2.54 1.40 -0.88
C THR A 88 -3.44 0.22 -0.54
N ILE A 89 -4.29 -0.17 -1.48
CA ILE A 89 -5.18 -1.31 -1.36
C ILE A 89 -4.97 -2.17 -2.60
N VAL A 90 -4.71 -3.45 -2.38
CA VAL A 90 -4.55 -4.43 -3.44
C VAL A 90 -5.71 -5.42 -3.34
N VAL A 91 -6.43 -5.61 -4.44
CA VAL A 91 -7.65 -6.42 -4.50
C VAL A 91 -7.51 -7.45 -5.60
N SER A 92 -7.65 -8.73 -5.23
CA SER A 92 -7.62 -9.86 -6.16
C SER A 92 -8.21 -11.09 -5.48
N PRO A 93 -8.85 -12.03 -6.21
CA PRO A 93 -9.30 -13.30 -5.62
C PRO A 93 -8.14 -14.19 -5.16
N TRP A 94 -6.90 -13.87 -5.53
CA TRP A 94 -5.69 -14.59 -5.12
C TRP A 94 -5.13 -14.16 -3.77
N ILE A 95 -5.74 -13.16 -3.11
CA ILE A 95 -5.26 -12.62 -1.84
C ILE A 95 -6.12 -13.14 -0.68
N GLU A 96 -5.46 -13.65 0.36
CA GLU A 96 -6.12 -14.12 1.57
C GLU A 96 -6.96 -13.03 2.25
N LYS A 97 -8.06 -13.46 2.87
CA LYS A 97 -8.91 -12.55 3.64
C LYS A 97 -8.14 -12.00 4.84
N GLY A 98 -8.06 -10.68 4.97
CA GLY A 98 -7.46 -10.04 6.14
C GLY A 98 -5.96 -9.88 6.06
N THR A 99 -5.44 -9.93 4.85
CA THR A 99 -4.02 -9.74 4.59
C THR A 99 -3.63 -8.28 4.80
N VAL A 100 -2.79 -8.04 5.79
CA VAL A 100 -2.07 -6.77 5.98
C VAL A 100 -0.60 -7.00 5.63
N VAL A 101 -0.06 -6.17 4.74
CA VAL A 101 1.33 -6.29 4.26
C VAL A 101 2.13 -5.09 4.72
N HIS A 102 3.21 -5.36 5.45
CA HIS A 102 4.05 -4.34 6.08
C HIS A 102 5.26 -3.91 5.23
N GLY A 103 5.68 -4.73 4.27
CA GLY A 103 6.83 -4.49 3.40
C GLY A 103 7.12 -5.70 2.50
N PRO A 104 8.09 -5.61 1.58
CA PRO A 104 8.32 -6.63 0.55
C PRO A 104 9.22 -7.79 1.02
N ASN A 105 9.30 -8.04 2.33
CA ASN A 105 10.09 -9.12 2.93
C ASN A 105 11.56 -9.17 2.48
N GLY A 106 12.19 -8.00 2.28
CA GLY A 106 13.61 -7.91 1.90
C GLY A 106 13.92 -8.30 0.46
N SER A 107 12.92 -8.28 -0.43
CA SER A 107 13.07 -8.53 -1.86
C SER A 107 12.69 -7.26 -2.67
N PRO A 108 13.40 -6.95 -3.78
CA PRO A 108 14.58 -7.64 -4.30
C PRO A 108 15.87 -7.40 -3.50
N PHE A 109 15.92 -6.35 -2.68
CA PHE A 109 17.04 -6.05 -1.78
C PHE A 109 16.57 -5.99 -0.33
N SER A 110 17.49 -6.21 0.61
CA SER A 110 17.19 -6.17 2.05
C SER A 110 16.62 -4.84 2.54
N THR A 111 16.84 -3.75 1.80
CA THR A 111 16.34 -2.40 2.10
C THR A 111 15.13 -2.01 1.25
N SER A 112 14.66 -2.88 0.35
CA SER A 112 13.53 -2.59 -0.54
C SER A 112 12.27 -2.29 0.25
N GLU A 113 11.50 -1.32 -0.24
CA GLU A 113 10.21 -0.93 0.30
C GLU A 113 9.14 -0.96 -0.80
N TYR A 114 7.87 -0.91 -0.39
CA TYR A 114 6.78 -0.62 -1.32
C TYR A 114 6.64 0.89 -1.53
N GLU A 115 6.68 1.32 -2.79
CA GLU A 115 6.49 2.71 -3.22
C GLU A 115 5.93 2.74 -4.65
N HIS A 116 5.68 3.90 -5.25
CA HIS A 116 5.02 4.00 -6.55
C HIS A 116 5.69 3.19 -7.67
N SER A 117 7.00 3.06 -7.66
CA SER A 117 7.76 2.28 -8.64
C SER A 117 7.64 0.77 -8.45
N SER A 118 7.01 0.30 -7.36
CA SER A 118 6.56 -1.08 -7.18
C SER A 118 5.55 -1.50 -8.25
N ILE A 119 4.75 -0.56 -8.78
CA ILE A 119 3.78 -0.82 -9.85
C ILE A 119 4.50 -1.24 -11.15
N PRO A 120 5.36 -0.39 -11.77
CA PRO A 120 6.08 -0.79 -12.97
C PRO A 120 7.03 -1.96 -12.72
N ALA A 121 7.66 -2.08 -11.55
CA ALA A 121 8.48 -3.24 -11.18
C ALA A 121 7.66 -4.54 -11.18
N THR A 122 6.45 -4.51 -10.63
CA THR A 122 5.53 -5.65 -10.63
C THR A 122 5.08 -6.01 -12.04
N VAL A 123 4.70 -5.03 -12.86
CA VAL A 123 4.33 -5.25 -14.27
C VAL A 123 5.46 -5.94 -15.02
N LYS A 124 6.67 -5.40 -14.90
CA LYS A 124 7.86 -5.98 -15.52
C LYS A 124 8.05 -7.46 -15.16
N LYS A 125 7.95 -7.78 -13.86
CA LYS A 125 8.13 -9.14 -13.33
C LYS A 125 6.99 -10.07 -13.75
N LEU A 126 5.75 -9.61 -13.65
CA LEU A 126 4.54 -10.37 -13.98
C LEU A 126 4.53 -10.79 -15.46
N PHE A 127 4.95 -9.91 -16.36
CA PHE A 127 5.00 -10.17 -17.81
C PHE A 127 6.37 -10.67 -18.30
N ASN A 128 7.30 -10.97 -17.39
CA ASN A 128 8.65 -11.45 -17.70
C ASN A 128 9.34 -10.63 -18.82
N MET A 129 9.27 -9.31 -18.71
CA MET A 129 9.77 -8.40 -19.75
C MET A 129 11.30 -8.40 -19.83
N SER A 130 11.84 -8.65 -21.02
CA SER A 130 13.29 -8.75 -21.28
C SER A 130 14.03 -7.41 -21.34
N SER A 131 13.32 -6.28 -21.37
CA SER A 131 13.93 -4.95 -21.27
C SER A 131 14.74 -4.80 -19.98
N PRO A 132 15.62 -3.81 -19.83
CA PRO A 132 16.11 -3.42 -18.50
C PRO A 132 14.99 -2.84 -17.62
N PHE A 133 15.27 -2.60 -16.34
CA PHE A 133 14.45 -1.69 -15.52
C PHE A 133 14.55 -0.26 -16.06
N LEU A 134 13.56 0.57 -15.77
CA LEU A 134 13.52 1.96 -16.26
C LEU A 134 14.57 2.81 -15.56
N THR A 135 14.79 2.56 -14.27
CA THR A 135 15.70 3.28 -13.37
C THR A 135 16.22 2.33 -12.29
N LYS A 136 17.13 2.80 -11.43
CA LYS A 136 17.55 2.04 -10.23
C LYS A 136 16.44 1.97 -9.17
N ARG A 137 15.46 2.88 -9.21
CA ARG A 137 14.35 2.93 -8.23
C ARG A 137 13.39 1.77 -8.44
N ASP A 138 12.93 1.53 -9.66
CA ASP A 138 12.04 0.40 -9.96
C ASP A 138 12.78 -0.94 -9.94
N GLU A 139 14.08 -0.99 -10.21
CA GLU A 139 14.89 -2.20 -9.93
C GLU A 139 14.92 -2.53 -8.44
N TRP A 140 14.97 -1.51 -7.58
CA TRP A 140 15.03 -1.65 -6.13
C TRP A 140 13.66 -1.86 -5.47
N ALA A 141 12.58 -1.40 -6.09
CA ALA A 141 11.25 -1.42 -5.49
C ALA A 141 10.75 -2.84 -5.21
N GLY A 142 10.06 -3.00 -4.07
CA GLY A 142 9.39 -4.26 -3.76
C GLY A 142 8.28 -4.57 -4.76
N THR A 143 8.09 -5.83 -5.11
CA THR A 143 7.06 -6.27 -6.07
C THR A 143 5.95 -7.08 -5.39
N PHE A 144 4.76 -7.16 -6.00
CA PHE A 144 3.55 -7.69 -5.36
C PHE A 144 3.38 -9.22 -5.44
N GLU A 145 4.28 -9.95 -6.08
CA GLU A 145 4.18 -11.41 -6.27
C GLU A 145 4.10 -12.18 -4.94
N GLY A 146 4.80 -11.71 -3.90
CA GLY A 146 4.75 -12.33 -2.58
C GLY A 146 3.35 -12.29 -1.94
N ILE A 147 2.51 -11.35 -2.38
CA ILE A 147 1.12 -11.21 -1.92
C ILE A 147 0.19 -12.15 -2.71
N LEU A 148 0.46 -12.34 -4.00
CA LEU A 148 -0.38 -13.12 -4.93
C LEU A 148 -0.13 -14.62 -4.89
N GLN A 149 1.10 -15.05 -4.56
CA GLN A 149 1.51 -16.46 -4.59
C GLN A 149 1.19 -17.23 -3.30
N THR A 150 0.30 -16.69 -2.46
CA THR A 150 -0.11 -17.33 -1.20
C THR A 150 -1.12 -18.45 -1.41
N ARG A 151 -1.76 -18.51 -2.59
CA ARG A 151 -2.87 -19.42 -2.90
C ARG A 151 -2.63 -20.20 -4.18
N THR A 152 -3.16 -21.42 -4.21
CA THR A 152 -3.21 -22.26 -5.43
C THR A 152 -4.52 -22.09 -6.21
N GLU A 153 -5.57 -21.59 -5.56
CA GLU A 153 -6.91 -21.42 -6.15
C GLU A 153 -7.54 -20.07 -5.74
N PRO A 154 -8.28 -19.41 -6.66
CA PRO A 154 -8.93 -18.15 -6.37
C PRO A 154 -10.03 -18.30 -5.31
N ARG A 155 -10.22 -17.27 -4.50
CA ARG A 155 -11.26 -17.21 -3.48
C ARG A 155 -12.66 -17.13 -4.10
N THR A 156 -13.58 -17.92 -3.54
CA THR A 156 -15.00 -17.97 -3.93
C THR A 156 -15.95 -17.41 -2.86
N ASP A 157 -15.41 -17.08 -1.68
CA ASP A 157 -16.16 -16.59 -0.50
C ASP A 157 -16.42 -15.07 -0.52
N CYS A 158 -16.21 -14.42 -1.67
CA CYS A 158 -16.53 -13.01 -1.84
C CYS A 158 -18.06 -12.81 -1.82
N PRO A 159 -18.61 -11.92 -0.98
CA PRO A 159 -20.04 -11.65 -0.91
C PRO A 159 -20.61 -11.30 -2.28
N GLY A 160 -21.80 -11.83 -2.57
CA GLY A 160 -22.55 -11.48 -3.77
C GLY A 160 -22.92 -9.98 -3.81
N TYR A 161 -23.06 -9.47 -5.02
CA TYR A 161 -23.40 -8.07 -5.33
C TYR A 161 -24.50 -7.53 -4.40
N SER A 162 -24.23 -6.44 -3.67
CA SER A 162 -25.24 -5.74 -2.89
C SER A 162 -25.75 -4.54 -3.69
N PRO A 163 -26.97 -4.59 -4.26
CA PRO A 163 -27.53 -3.42 -4.92
C PRO A 163 -27.87 -2.37 -3.85
N ASN A 164 -27.26 -1.20 -3.98
CA ASN A 164 -27.77 0.07 -3.44
C ASN A 164 -28.30 0.03 -1.99
N SER A 165 -27.43 -0.11 -0.99
CA SER A 165 -27.65 0.51 0.33
C SER A 165 -26.44 0.34 1.25
N PHE A 166 -25.97 1.45 1.80
CA PHE A 166 -25.00 1.53 2.91
C PHE A 166 -25.56 0.97 4.24
N SER A 167 -26.55 0.07 4.21
CA SER A 167 -27.32 -0.32 5.40
C SER A 167 -26.72 -1.48 6.20
N ARG A 168 -25.67 -2.14 5.72
CA ARG A 168 -24.93 -3.16 6.52
C ARG A 168 -23.46 -3.25 6.09
N LEU A 169 -22.59 -2.54 6.81
CA LEU A 169 -21.12 -2.68 6.73
C LEU A 169 -20.59 -4.04 7.23
N SER A 170 -21.43 -5.06 7.46
CA SER A 170 -21.01 -6.31 8.09
C SER A 170 -20.55 -7.41 7.12
N SER A 171 -20.59 -7.20 5.80
CA SER A 171 -20.14 -8.21 4.82
C SER A 171 -19.74 -7.60 3.48
N PHE A 172 -18.79 -6.66 3.50
CA PHE A 172 -17.95 -6.47 2.33
C PHE A 172 -16.79 -7.47 2.39
N CYS A 173 -16.28 -7.93 1.25
CA CYS A 173 -14.93 -8.51 1.18
C CYS A 173 -13.84 -7.45 1.39
N PHE A 174 -14.13 -6.41 2.19
CA PHE A 174 -13.11 -5.58 2.79
C PHE A 174 -12.58 -6.34 3.98
N LEU A 175 -11.35 -6.83 3.84
CA LEU A 175 -10.48 -6.93 4.98
C LEU A 175 -9.11 -6.37 4.59
N LEU A 176 -9.17 -5.04 4.39
CA LEU A 176 -8.28 -4.00 4.92
C LEU A 176 -6.75 -4.17 4.74
N THR A 177 -6.25 -3.32 3.82
CA THR A 177 -5.11 -2.39 3.97
C THR A 177 -3.68 -2.93 3.80
N VAL A 178 -3.05 -2.54 2.69
CA VAL A 178 -1.61 -2.30 2.68
C VAL A 178 -1.39 -0.97 3.41
N CYS A 179 -1.35 -1.04 4.74
CA CYS A 179 -0.65 -0.01 5.50
C CYS A 179 0.78 -0.47 5.42
N VAL A 180 1.62 0.30 4.72
CA VAL A 180 3.07 0.20 4.85
C VAL A 180 3.42 0.65 6.28
N LEU A 181 3.03 -0.12 7.30
CA LEU A 181 3.49 0.06 8.67
C LEU A 181 4.89 -0.55 8.70
N SER A 182 5.88 0.32 8.51
CA SER A 182 7.28 0.01 8.73
C SER A 182 7.45 -0.70 10.07
N SER A 183 8.18 -1.82 10.04
CA SER A 183 8.53 -2.61 11.21
C SER A 183 9.50 -1.85 12.11
N SER A 184 8.99 -1.04 13.03
CA SER A 184 9.74 -0.73 14.25
C SER A 184 9.41 -1.81 15.30
N PRO A 185 10.39 -2.60 15.77
CA PRO A 185 10.14 -3.54 16.86
C PRO A 185 9.77 -2.76 18.11
N LEU A 186 8.57 -3.03 18.65
CA LEU A 186 8.18 -2.57 19.97
C LEU A 186 9.08 -3.30 20.98
N ASN A 187 10.08 -2.60 21.54
CA ASN A 187 10.86 -3.13 22.65
C ASN A 187 9.91 -3.40 23.82
N ARG A 188 9.55 -4.67 24.05
CA ARG A 188 8.99 -5.11 25.32
C ARG A 188 10.12 -5.13 26.33
N GLU A 189 10.22 -4.08 27.13
CA GLU A 189 10.96 -4.14 28.38
C GLU A 189 10.35 -5.26 29.23
N THR A 190 11.12 -6.33 29.42
CA THR A 190 10.81 -7.39 30.37
C THR A 190 11.17 -6.84 31.74
N THR A 191 10.18 -6.35 32.48
CA THR A 191 10.34 -6.03 33.90
C THR A 191 10.48 -7.36 34.65
N THR A 192 11.71 -7.75 34.94
CA THR A 192 12.01 -8.81 35.90
C THR A 192 11.67 -8.28 37.29
N SER A 193 10.54 -8.74 37.84
CA SER A 193 10.19 -8.53 39.24
C SER A 193 11.17 -9.30 40.11
N ASN A 194 12.19 -8.62 40.64
CA ASN A 194 13.05 -9.19 41.66
C ASN A 194 12.39 -8.97 43.03
N SER A 195 11.83 -10.05 43.58
CA SER A 195 11.35 -10.11 44.96
C SER A 195 12.55 -10.17 45.90
N GLY A 196 12.74 -9.13 46.72
CA GLY A 196 13.81 -9.05 47.71
C GLY A 196 13.53 -8.03 48.81
N GLN A 197 12.89 -8.52 49.88
CA GLN A 197 13.03 -8.16 51.30
C GLN A 197 13.00 -6.69 51.76
N GLU A 198 11.83 -6.36 52.34
CA GLU A 198 11.58 -5.70 53.62
C GLU A 198 12.77 -5.40 54.55
N GLU A 199 12.98 -4.11 54.86
CA GLU A 199 13.34 -3.64 56.21
C GLU A 199 12.72 -2.25 56.46
N ARG A 200 12.41 -2.01 57.73
CA ARG A 200 11.37 -1.18 58.30
C ARG A 200 11.96 0.07 58.97
N ALA A 201 11.31 1.21 58.77
CA ALA A 201 11.21 2.35 59.69
C ALA A 201 9.88 3.02 59.30
N GLU A 202 8.79 3.05 60.08
CA GLU A 202 8.50 2.82 61.50
C GLU A 202 7.45 1.71 61.71
#